data_AF-A0AAN8IE40-F1
#
_entry.id   AF-A0AAN8IE40-F1
#
_cell.length_a   1.000
_cell.length_b   1.000
_cell.length_c   1.000
_cell.angle_alpha   90.00
_cell.angle_beta   90.00
_cell.angle_gamma   90.00
#
_symmetry.space_group_name_H-M   'P 1'
#
loop_
_entity.id
_entity.type
_entity.pdbx_description
1 polymer ?
#
loop_
_entity_poly.entity_id
_entity_poly.type
_entity_poly.pdbx_seq_one_letter_code
_entity_poly.pdbx_strand_id
1 'polypeptide(L)'
;MRLDGFFCEYKSDDKFDFLKVLHEKGVRNIEMESTCFASMTYRAGVKAAIVCVTLLNRMKGDQVKIPHDQYIEFEERPFRLVTALIKKQLGLN
;
A
#
# COMPACT_ATOMS: atom_id res chain seq x y z
N MET A 1 -3.06 5.02 11.97
CA MET A 1 -4.29 4.55 12.65
C MET A 1 -5.47 5.44 12.27
N ARG A 2 -6.68 4.90 12.08
CA ARG A 2 -7.83 5.63 11.49
C ARG A 2 -8.80 6.10 12.57
N LEU A 3 -9.34 7.32 12.46
CA LEU A 3 -10.28 7.87 13.47
C LEU A 3 -11.76 7.69 13.11
N ASP A 4 -12.05 6.94 12.05
CA ASP A 4 -13.39 6.82 11.44
C ASP A 4 -13.96 5.40 11.53
N GLY A 5 -13.44 4.60 12.46
CA GLY A 5 -14.05 3.33 12.87
C GLY A 5 -15.10 3.55 13.96
N PHE A 6 -15.90 2.51 14.23
CA PHE A 6 -16.90 2.55 15.29
C PHE A 6 -16.26 2.71 16.69
N PHE A 7 -15.16 1.99 16.93
CA PHE A 7 -14.36 2.09 18.14
C PHE A 7 -13.10 2.91 17.88
N CYS A 8 -12.82 3.90 18.73
CA CYS A 8 -11.61 4.72 18.67
C CYS A 8 -11.21 5.20 20.07
N GLU A 9 -10.14 4.64 20.62
CA GLU A 9 -9.65 4.91 21.98
C GLU A 9 -8.40 5.82 21.99
N TYR A 10 -8.11 6.49 20.88
CA TYR A 10 -6.95 7.37 20.71
C TYR A 10 -7.34 8.65 19.98
N LYS A 11 -6.55 9.71 20.18
CA LYS A 11 -6.79 11.03 19.59
C LYS A 11 -6.06 11.19 18.27
N SER A 12 -6.36 12.31 17.61
CA SER A 12 -5.70 12.70 16.35
C SER A 12 -4.18 12.83 16.51
N ASP A 13 -3.71 13.41 17.61
CA ASP A 13 -2.27 13.59 17.84
C ASP A 13 -1.56 12.24 18.00
N ASP A 14 -2.14 11.30 18.77
CA ASP A 14 -1.61 9.94 18.92
C ASP A 14 -1.46 9.22 17.57
N LYS A 15 -2.48 9.38 16.69
CA LYS A 15 -2.43 8.87 15.32
C LYS A 15 -1.25 9.47 14.55
N PHE A 16 -1.09 10.79 14.58
CA PHE A 16 -0.08 11.47 13.78
C PHE A 16 1.33 11.19 14.29
N ASP A 17 1.52 11.11 15.60
CA ASP A 17 2.79 10.74 16.20
C ASP A 17 3.19 9.32 15.82
N PHE A 18 2.24 8.38 15.83
CA PHE A 18 2.48 7.03 15.32
C PHE A 18 2.85 7.01 13.82
N LEU A 19 2.11 7.76 12.99
CA LEU A 19 2.40 7.84 11.55
C LEU A 19 3.77 8.47 11.26
N LYS A 20 4.20 9.47 12.05
CA LYS A 20 5.54 10.08 11.94
C LYS A 20 6.63 9.06 12.25
N VAL A 21 6.48 8.29 13.35
CA VAL A 21 7.42 7.21 13.70
C VAL A 21 7.54 6.19 12.57
N LEU A 22 6.43 5.79 11.95
CA LEU A 22 6.47 4.87 10.79
C LEU A 22 7.24 5.48 9.61
N HIS A 23 6.95 6.75 9.29
CA HIS A 23 7.60 7.44 8.19
C HIS A 23 9.10 7.63 8.40
N GLU A 24 9.52 7.99 9.62
CA GLU A 24 10.93 8.08 10.05
C GLU A 24 11.65 6.74 9.93
N LYS A 25 10.95 5.63 10.22
CA LYS A 25 11.46 4.26 10.01
C LYS A 25 11.47 3.79 8.55
N GLY A 26 11.10 4.66 7.60
CA GLY A 26 11.14 4.35 6.17
C GLY A 26 9.85 3.77 5.59
N VAL A 27 8.78 3.61 6.38
CA VAL A 27 7.49 3.13 5.86
C VAL A 27 6.87 4.18 4.94
N ARG A 28 6.33 3.75 3.79
CA ARG A 28 5.74 4.66 2.77
C ARG A 28 4.29 4.34 2.43
N ASN A 29 3.83 3.12 2.70
CA ASN A 29 2.45 2.70 2.53
C ASN A 29 2.05 1.72 3.66
N ILE A 30 0.76 1.41 3.75
CA ILE A 30 0.18 0.48 4.71
C ILE A 30 -0.86 -0.35 3.96
N GLU A 31 -0.73 -1.68 4.01
CA GLU A 31 -1.67 -2.68 3.47
C GLU A 31 -1.76 -3.86 4.47
N MET A 32 -2.35 -5.00 4.10
CA MET A 32 -2.72 -6.04 5.08
C MET A 32 -2.20 -7.44 4.76
N GLU A 33 -1.51 -7.64 3.63
CA GLU A 33 -1.19 -8.96 3.09
C GLU A 33 0.32 -9.25 3.03
N SER A 34 1.15 -8.21 2.92
CA SER A 34 2.58 -8.31 2.60
C SER A 34 3.38 -9.18 3.56
N THR A 35 3.10 -9.09 4.86
CA THR A 35 3.88 -9.81 5.89
C THR A 35 3.72 -11.32 5.74
N CYS A 36 2.48 -11.79 5.59
CA CYS A 36 2.20 -13.21 5.39
C CYS A 36 2.79 -13.69 4.07
N PHE A 37 2.52 -12.96 2.98
CA PHE A 37 3.01 -13.27 1.63
C PHE A 37 4.55 -13.38 1.56
N ALA A 38 5.26 -12.38 2.10
CA ALA A 38 6.72 -12.36 2.12
C ALA A 38 7.29 -13.52 2.94
N SER A 39 6.71 -13.83 4.10
CA SER A 39 7.20 -14.95 4.92
C SER A 39 7.02 -16.31 4.23
N MET A 40 5.88 -16.52 3.57
CA MET A 40 5.56 -17.78 2.90
C MET A 40 6.45 -18.01 1.68
N THR A 41 6.62 -16.98 0.85
CA THR A 41 7.45 -17.06 -0.38
C THR A 41 8.92 -17.24 -0.06
N TYR A 42 9.42 -16.53 0.97
CA TYR A 42 10.76 -16.75 1.50
C TYR A 42 10.95 -18.20 1.97
N ARG A 43 10.01 -18.73 2.77
CA ARG A 43 10.07 -20.12 3.25
C ARG A 43 10.03 -21.14 2.11
N ALA A 44 9.29 -20.85 1.04
CA ALA A 44 9.20 -21.71 -0.14
C ALA A 44 10.41 -21.62 -1.08
N GLY A 45 11.37 -20.71 -0.84
CA GLY A 45 12.50 -20.47 -1.73
C GLY A 45 12.12 -19.78 -3.05
N VAL A 46 10.99 -19.08 -3.08
CA VAL A 46 10.47 -18.41 -4.28
C VAL A 46 10.81 -16.92 -4.23
N LYS A 47 11.39 -16.39 -5.31
CA LYS A 47 11.60 -14.94 -5.45
C LYS A 47 10.24 -14.26 -5.61
N ALA A 48 9.95 -13.29 -4.75
CA ALA A 48 8.69 -12.57 -4.74
C ALA A 48 8.90 -11.06 -4.59
N ALA A 49 7.91 -10.29 -5.02
CA ALA A 49 7.86 -8.84 -4.88
C ALA A 49 6.42 -8.41 -4.58
N ILE A 50 6.27 -7.27 -3.92
CA ILE A 50 4.98 -6.66 -3.58
C ILE A 50 4.93 -5.30 -4.26
N VAL A 51 3.89 -5.06 -5.06
CA VAL A 51 3.68 -3.81 -5.80
C VAL A 51 2.30 -3.29 -5.46
N CYS A 52 2.25 -2.18 -4.73
CA CYS A 52 0.99 -1.54 -4.31
C CYS A 52 0.90 -0.12 -4.86
N VAL A 53 -0.34 0.35 -5.06
CA VAL A 53 -0.63 1.77 -5.28
C VAL A 53 -1.17 2.38 -3.98
N THR A 54 -0.90 3.66 -3.75
CA THR A 54 -1.50 4.41 -2.62
C THR A 54 -2.76 5.15 -3.07
N LEU A 55 -3.89 4.87 -2.44
CA LEU A 55 -5.18 5.51 -2.75
C LEU A 55 -5.41 6.81 -1.96
N LEU A 56 -4.64 7.04 -0.90
CA LEU A 56 -4.68 8.27 -0.11
C LEU A 56 -3.36 8.51 0.63
N ASN A 57 -3.13 9.76 1.03
CA ASN A 57 -2.10 10.11 1.99
C ASN A 57 -2.69 10.13 3.41
N ARG A 58 -2.28 9.19 4.26
CA ARG A 58 -2.75 9.05 5.64
C ARG A 58 -2.39 10.22 6.56
N MET A 59 -1.40 11.03 6.18
CA MET A 59 -1.08 12.29 6.86
C MET A 59 -2.11 13.40 6.56
N LYS A 60 -2.99 13.22 5.57
CA LYS A 60 -3.98 14.22 5.15
C LYS A 60 -5.43 13.80 5.44
N GLY A 61 -5.67 12.54 5.80
CA GLY A 61 -7.01 12.04 6.10
C GLY A 61 -7.08 10.52 6.20
N ASP A 62 -8.25 10.00 6.55
CA ASP A 62 -8.51 8.56 6.65
C ASP A 62 -9.44 8.04 5.54
N GLN A 63 -10.40 8.86 5.09
CA GLN A 63 -11.31 8.48 4.01
C GLN A 63 -10.66 8.67 2.64
N VAL A 64 -10.89 7.71 1.74
CA VAL A 64 -10.56 7.85 0.31
C VAL A 64 -11.62 8.77 -0.30
N LYS A 65 -11.20 9.94 -0.79
CA LYS A 65 -12.10 10.99 -1.30
C LYS A 65 -11.82 11.35 -2.76
N ILE A 66 -11.23 10.42 -3.51
CA ILE A 66 -10.97 10.60 -4.95
C ILE A 66 -12.21 10.20 -5.77
N PRO A 67 -12.45 10.82 -6.92
CA PRO A 67 -13.47 10.39 -7.88
C PRO A 67 -13.30 8.92 -8.30
N HIS A 68 -14.40 8.27 -8.69
CA HIS A 68 -14.43 6.84 -9.01
C HIS A 68 -13.54 6.47 -10.21
N ASP A 69 -13.52 7.31 -11.25
CA ASP A 69 -12.66 7.16 -12.42
C ASP A 69 -11.17 7.26 -12.04
N GLN A 70 -10.81 8.19 -11.15
CA GLN A 70 -9.45 8.30 -10.63
C GLN A 70 -9.07 7.10 -9.75
N TYR A 71 -10.00 6.58 -8.97
CA TYR A 71 -9.82 5.37 -8.16
C TYR A 71 -9.47 4.17 -9.03
N ILE A 72 -10.26 3.92 -10.09
CA ILE A 72 -10.00 2.84 -11.06
C ILE A 72 -8.63 3.04 -11.72
N GLU A 73 -8.31 4.25 -12.16
CA GLU A 73 -7.02 4.52 -12.79
C GLU A 73 -5.85 4.18 -11.86
N PHE A 74 -5.95 4.48 -10.56
CA PHE A 74 -4.91 4.15 -9.59
C PHE A 74 -4.76 2.64 -9.44
N GLU A 75 -5.86 1.90 -9.32
CA GLU A 75 -5.85 0.44 -9.19
C GLU A 75 -5.19 -0.26 -10.38
N GLU A 76 -5.25 0.32 -11.57
CA GLU A 76 -4.58 -0.24 -12.76
C GLU A 76 -3.06 -0.08 -12.76
N ARG A 77 -2.49 0.88 -12.01
CA ARG A 77 -1.06 1.21 -12.07
C ARG A 77 -0.12 0.05 -11.70
N PRO A 78 -0.37 -0.74 -10.63
CA PRO A 78 0.44 -1.92 -10.33
C PRO A 78 0.42 -2.94 -11.48
N PHE A 79 -0.73 -3.18 -12.10
CA PHE A 79 -0.86 -4.13 -13.21
C PHE A 79 -0.11 -3.65 -14.45
N ARG A 80 -0.18 -2.36 -14.78
CA ARG A 80 0.59 -1.77 -15.89
C ARG A 80 2.09 -1.98 -15.68
N LEU A 81 2.60 -1.72 -14.47
CA LEU A 81 4.02 -1.91 -14.14
C LEU A 81 4.44 -3.38 -14.24
N VAL A 82 3.68 -4.28 -13.60
CA VAL A 82 4.00 -5.71 -13.58
C VAL A 82 3.90 -6.32 -14.98
N THR A 83 2.90 -5.94 -15.77
CA THR A 83 2.76 -6.40 -17.17
C THR A 83 3.93 -5.93 -18.02
N ALA A 84 4.36 -4.67 -17.87
CA ALA A 84 5.52 -4.15 -18.59
C ALA A 84 6.81 -4.92 -18.22
N LEU A 85 6.99 -5.25 -16.93
CA LEU A 85 8.12 -6.06 -16.47
C LEU A 85 8.08 -7.47 -17.08
N ILE A 86 6.91 -8.13 -17.06
CA ILE A 86 6.74 -9.47 -17.64
C ILE A 86 7.05 -9.46 -19.14
N LYS A 87 6.49 -8.51 -19.89
CA LYS A 87 6.76 -8.34 -21.32
C LYS A 87 8.26 -8.22 -21.61
N LYS A 88 8.95 -7.36 -20.87
CA LYS A 88 10.40 -7.18 -20.98
C LYS A 88 11.17 -8.47 -20.69
N GLN A 89 10.78 -9.24 -19.67
CA GLN A 89 11.44 -10.51 -19.34
C GLN A 89 11.21 -11.60 -20.40
N LEU A 90 10.07 -11.57 -21.08
CA LEU A 90 9.72 -12.51 -22.15
C LEU A 90 10.19 -12.07 -23.55
N GLY A 91 10.79 -10.88 -23.69
CA GLY A 91 11.18 -10.33 -25.00
C GLY A 91 9.99 -9.95 -25.88
N LEU A 92 8.83 -9.67 -25.26
CA LEU A 92 7.63 -9.20 -25.94
C LEU A 92 7.64 -7.67 -25.93
N ASN A 93 7.59 -7.04 -27.10
CA ASN A 93 7.46 -5.59 -27.23
C ASN A 93 6.04 -5.12 -26.83
#